data_AF-K0KMD8-F1
#
_entry.id   AF-K0KMD8-F1
#
_cell.length_a   1.000
_cell.length_b   1.000
_cell.length_c   1.000
_cell.angle_alpha   90.00
_cell.angle_beta   90.00
_cell.angle_gamma   90.00
#
_symmetry.space_group_name_H-M   'P 1'
#
loop_
_entity.id
_entity.type
_entity.pdbx_description
1 polymer ?
#
loop_
_entity_poly.entity_id
_entity_poly.type
_entity_poly.pdbx_seq_one_letter_code
_entity_poly.pdbx_strand_id
1 'polypeptide(L)'
;MPNEELNTDKVYDATTQQAFQLAIKFYEADQKLNKDDREQLQKVYTKVTYSTLVGGWGAFFAMASLPFIRQKRLTGSRKGTSMGTAVLLGISGMIFSGPITSSTVYNWQLSGLQETNPRCYEVAKILKPSESVKWMLYYQMSKDNPNTIMKDPRSKEAEELRNKSPLQNRDVMGLHTGPRAEIAKNERLKKEQAKNPQPTTPQTEFSEDPFGEEKQSESVATSSWDRIRSQNGISSGYQSSGQPGSSWNRVRQDSTTQTQANPFTTNVYKPNQDDGDQIEEKQDEFDQLLEKERHFGEDETSKEKTW
;
A
#
# COMPACT_ATOMS: atom_id res chain seq x y z
N MET A 1 -21.98 -28.78 -20.85
CA MET A 1 -20.58 -28.51 -21.26
C MET A 1 -19.81 -29.80 -21.06
N PRO A 2 -19.09 -30.30 -22.09
CA PRO A 2 -18.27 -31.50 -21.95
C PRO A 2 -17.14 -31.22 -20.94
N ASN A 3 -16.94 -32.17 -20.01
CA ASN A 3 -15.83 -32.14 -19.07
C ASN A 3 -14.53 -32.30 -19.87
N GLU A 4 -13.83 -31.19 -20.09
CA GLU A 4 -12.55 -31.17 -20.78
C GLU A 4 -11.52 -31.82 -19.84
N GLU A 5 -11.10 -33.04 -20.18
CA GLU A 5 -10.15 -33.81 -19.38
C GLU A 5 -8.83 -33.06 -19.29
N LEU A 6 -8.53 -32.60 -18.08
CA LEU A 6 -7.31 -31.91 -17.71
C LEU A 6 -6.11 -32.79 -18.07
N ASN A 7 -5.17 -32.27 -18.86
CA ASN A 7 -3.96 -32.98 -19.26
C ASN A 7 -3.14 -33.38 -18.01
N THR A 8 -3.22 -34.65 -17.62
CA THR A 8 -2.69 -35.20 -16.36
C THR A 8 -1.20 -35.55 -16.40
N ASP A 9 -0.53 -35.35 -17.53
CA ASP A 9 0.83 -35.90 -17.74
C ASP A 9 1.94 -35.09 -17.06
N LYS A 10 1.62 -33.94 -16.44
CA LYS A 10 2.57 -33.26 -15.55
C LYS A 10 2.53 -33.95 -14.18
N VAL A 11 3.59 -34.70 -13.87
CA VAL A 11 3.80 -35.28 -12.54
C VAL A 11 4.01 -34.15 -11.52
N TYR A 12 2.93 -33.77 -10.84
CA TYR A 12 2.99 -32.77 -9.77
C TYR A 12 3.53 -33.40 -8.48
N ASP A 13 4.42 -32.68 -7.80
CA ASP A 13 4.87 -33.04 -6.45
C ASP A 13 3.67 -33.12 -5.48
N ALA A 14 3.76 -34.01 -4.48
CA ALA A 14 2.70 -34.23 -3.50
C ALA A 14 2.29 -32.93 -2.78
N THR A 15 3.27 -32.06 -2.51
CA THR A 15 3.01 -30.73 -1.91
C THR A 15 2.18 -29.83 -2.82
N THR A 16 2.39 -29.91 -4.14
CA THR A 16 1.68 -29.11 -5.13
C THR A 16 0.23 -29.60 -5.27
N GLN A 17 0.02 -30.91 -5.23
CA GLN A 17 -1.32 -31.50 -5.23
C GLN A 17 -2.13 -31.09 -3.99
N GLN A 18 -1.51 -31.08 -2.81
CA GLN A 18 -2.15 -30.62 -1.57
C GLN A 18 -2.52 -29.13 -1.66
N ALA A 19 -1.60 -28.29 -2.15
CA ALA A 19 -1.87 -26.87 -2.35
C ALA A 19 -3.02 -26.64 -3.35
N PHE A 20 -3.08 -27.44 -4.42
CA PHE A 20 -4.16 -27.39 -5.40
C PHE A 20 -5.52 -27.79 -4.80
N GLN A 21 -5.56 -28.85 -4.00
CA GLN A 21 -6.78 -29.25 -3.29
C GLN A 21 -7.24 -28.19 -2.27
N LEU A 22 -6.31 -27.54 -1.57
CA LEU A 22 -6.63 -26.42 -0.68
C LEU A 22 -7.18 -25.23 -1.45
N ALA A 23 -6.62 -24.90 -2.61
CA ALA A 23 -7.11 -23.83 -3.46
C ALA A 23 -8.54 -24.11 -3.96
N ILE A 24 -8.85 -25.36 -4.33
CA ILE A 24 -10.21 -25.77 -4.69
C ILE A 24 -11.17 -25.59 -3.51
N LYS A 25 -10.81 -26.11 -2.33
CA LYS A 25 -11.66 -25.99 -1.12
C LYS A 25 -11.89 -24.53 -0.74
N PHE A 26 -10.85 -23.72 -0.84
CA PHE A 26 -10.95 -22.28 -0.62
C PHE A 26 -11.88 -21.62 -1.64
N TYR A 27 -11.74 -21.90 -2.94
CA TYR A 27 -12.63 -21.38 -3.97
C TYR A 27 -14.10 -21.74 -3.71
N GLU A 28 -14.38 -23.01 -3.44
CA GLU A 28 -15.75 -23.49 -3.18
C GLU A 28 -16.37 -22.87 -1.91
N ALA A 29 -15.55 -22.61 -0.90
CA ALA A 29 -15.97 -21.91 0.30
C ALA A 29 -16.17 -20.41 0.03
N ASP A 30 -15.25 -19.77 -0.71
CA ASP A 30 -15.25 -18.32 -0.97
C ASP A 30 -16.44 -17.86 -1.83
N GLN A 31 -16.89 -18.72 -2.75
CA GLN A 31 -18.07 -18.48 -3.59
C GLN A 31 -19.38 -18.40 -2.77
N LYS A 32 -19.42 -18.96 -1.56
CA LYS A 32 -20.60 -18.91 -0.68
C LYS A 32 -20.69 -17.62 0.14
N LEU A 33 -19.66 -16.76 0.12
CA LEU A 33 -19.66 -15.51 0.88
C LEU A 33 -20.46 -14.42 0.19
N ASN A 34 -21.23 -13.69 1.01
CA ASN A 34 -21.82 -12.42 0.64
C ASN A 34 -20.80 -11.27 0.78
N LYS A 35 -21.18 -10.08 0.30
CA LYS A 35 -20.36 -8.86 0.43
C LYS A 35 -20.06 -8.53 1.91
N ASP A 36 -21.06 -8.64 2.77
CA ASP A 36 -20.92 -8.34 4.20
C ASP A 36 -19.98 -9.34 4.91
N ASP A 37 -20.04 -10.61 4.51
CA ASP A 37 -19.15 -11.66 5.01
C ASP A 37 -17.68 -11.35 4.64
N ARG A 38 -17.44 -10.90 3.41
CA ARG A 38 -16.10 -10.48 2.96
C ARG A 38 -15.60 -9.27 3.73
N GLU A 39 -16.48 -8.31 4.06
CA GLU A 39 -16.11 -7.17 4.91
C GLU A 39 -15.73 -7.62 6.33
N GLN A 40 -16.46 -8.59 6.90
CA GLN A 40 -16.12 -9.17 8.21
C GLN A 40 -14.75 -9.86 8.17
N LEU A 41 -14.48 -10.68 7.15
CA LEU A 41 -13.16 -11.30 6.98
C LEU A 41 -12.06 -10.26 6.79
N GLN A 42 -12.30 -9.19 6.02
CA GLN A 42 -11.36 -8.08 5.87
C GLN A 42 -11.00 -7.51 7.26
N LYS A 43 -12.00 -7.19 8.09
CA LYS A 43 -11.78 -6.62 9.43
C LYS A 43 -10.97 -7.56 10.33
N VAL A 44 -11.26 -8.87 10.28
CA VAL A 44 -10.53 -9.89 11.04
C VAL A 44 -9.07 -9.92 10.63
N TYR A 45 -8.77 -10.00 9.33
CA TYR A 45 -7.39 -10.00 8.85
C TYR A 45 -6.68 -8.67 9.08
N THR A 46 -7.37 -7.52 8.99
CA THR A 46 -6.80 -6.22 9.38
C THR A 46 -6.37 -6.21 10.84
N LYS A 47 -7.19 -6.72 11.76
CA LYS A 47 -6.82 -6.83 13.18
C LYS A 47 -5.61 -7.73 13.38
N VAL A 48 -5.56 -8.89 12.71
CA VAL A 48 -4.44 -9.83 12.80
C VAL A 48 -3.16 -9.20 12.25
N THR A 49 -3.22 -8.54 11.09
CA THR A 49 -2.09 -7.83 10.48
C THR A 49 -1.59 -6.71 11.38
N TYR A 50 -2.47 -5.86 11.88
CA TYR A 50 -2.09 -4.76 12.77
C TYR A 50 -1.47 -5.28 14.07
N SER A 51 -2.06 -6.32 14.67
CA SER A 51 -1.52 -6.92 15.89
C SER A 51 -0.16 -7.58 15.66
N THR A 52 0.06 -8.21 14.50
CA THR A 52 1.36 -8.77 14.12
C THR A 52 2.40 -7.67 13.96
N LEU A 53 2.03 -6.54 13.35
CA LEU A 53 2.91 -5.38 13.18
C LEU A 53 3.29 -4.76 14.53
N VAL A 54 2.30 -4.47 15.38
CA VAL A 54 2.51 -3.92 16.73
C VAL A 54 3.31 -4.89 17.59
N GLY A 55 2.97 -6.19 17.54
CA GLY A 55 3.70 -7.24 18.25
C GLY A 55 5.14 -7.38 17.78
N GLY A 56 5.39 -7.26 16.47
CA GLY A 56 6.72 -7.20 15.87
C GLY A 56 7.56 -6.04 16.42
N TRP A 57 7.03 -4.82 16.37
CA TRP A 57 7.71 -3.64 16.92
C TRP A 57 7.93 -3.75 18.44
N GLY A 58 6.97 -4.28 19.19
CA GLY A 58 7.12 -4.55 20.62
C GLY A 58 8.27 -5.51 20.91
N ALA A 59 8.34 -6.62 20.17
CA ALA A 59 9.43 -7.60 20.30
C ALA A 59 10.79 -7.02 19.88
N PHE A 60 10.81 -6.18 18.84
CA PHE A 60 12.02 -5.45 18.42
C PHE A 60 12.58 -4.63 19.58
N PHE A 61 11.78 -3.74 20.17
CA PHE A 61 12.26 -2.87 21.24
C PHE A 61 12.63 -3.65 22.51
N ALA A 62 11.87 -4.71 22.83
CA ALA A 62 12.19 -5.59 23.95
C ALA A 62 13.59 -6.22 23.78
N MET A 63 13.87 -6.82 22.63
CA MET A 63 15.15 -7.48 22.37
C MET A 63 16.30 -6.50 22.15
N ALA A 64 16.05 -5.38 21.46
CA ALA A 64 17.05 -4.33 21.24
C ALA A 64 17.50 -3.66 22.56
N SER A 65 16.64 -3.66 23.58
CA SER A 65 16.99 -3.10 24.90
C SER A 65 17.95 -3.98 25.73
N LEU A 66 18.00 -5.30 25.46
CA LEU A 66 18.80 -6.26 26.24
C LEU A 66 20.29 -5.89 26.38
N PRO A 67 21.04 -5.57 25.31
CA PRO A 67 22.46 -5.23 25.45
C PRO A 67 22.68 -3.97 26.28
N PHE A 68 21.79 -2.97 26.20
CA PHE A 68 21.87 -1.76 27.03
C PHE A 68 21.59 -2.03 28.50
N ILE A 69 20.60 -2.88 28.80
CA ILE A 69 20.29 -3.30 30.18
C ILE A 69 21.46 -4.10 30.76
N ARG A 70 22.02 -5.02 29.98
CA ARG A 70 23.20 -5.82 30.38
C ARG A 70 24.41 -4.93 30.66
N GLN A 71 24.70 -3.97 29.79
CA GLN A 71 25.84 -3.07 29.96
C GLN A 71 25.66 -2.14 31.17
N LYS A 72 24.46 -1.57 31.35
CA LYS A 72 24.14 -0.76 32.54
C LYS A 72 24.33 -1.54 33.84
N ARG A 73 23.97 -2.83 33.88
CA ARG A 73 24.16 -3.68 35.08
C ARG A 73 25.63 -4.01 35.35
N LEU A 74 26.45 -4.19 34.32
CA LEU A 74 27.85 -4.59 34.47
C LEU A 74 28.79 -3.40 34.73
N THR A 75 28.62 -2.30 34.01
CA THR A 75 29.57 -1.17 34.04
C THR A 75 29.00 0.10 34.68
N GLY A 76 27.70 0.12 35.02
CA GLY A 76 27.01 1.33 35.48
C GLY A 76 26.80 2.38 34.39
N SER A 77 27.32 2.17 33.17
CA SER A 77 27.26 3.13 32.06
C SER A 77 26.60 2.52 30.83
N ARG A 78 25.91 3.34 30.04
CA ARG A 78 25.38 2.97 28.72
C ARG A 78 26.38 3.24 27.58
N LYS A 79 27.50 3.89 27.88
CA LYS A 79 28.54 4.20 26.88
C LYS A 79 29.28 2.92 26.51
N GLY A 80 29.40 2.65 25.20
CA GLY A 80 30.11 1.51 24.65
C GLY A 80 29.24 0.32 24.20
N THR A 81 27.91 0.42 24.23
CA THR A 81 27.06 -0.64 23.64
C THR A 81 27.10 -0.54 22.12
N SER A 82 27.42 -1.66 21.45
CA SER A 82 27.35 -1.72 19.99
C SER A 82 25.89 -1.61 19.54
N MET A 83 25.54 -0.49 18.90
CA MET A 83 24.21 -0.26 18.32
C MET A 83 23.86 -1.34 17.30
N GLY A 84 24.83 -1.86 16.55
CA GLY A 84 24.63 -2.94 15.59
C GLY A 84 24.12 -4.23 16.25
N THR A 85 24.68 -4.61 17.40
CA THR A 85 24.22 -5.79 18.14
C THR A 85 22.79 -5.62 18.65
N ALA A 86 22.43 -4.43 19.12
CA ALA A 86 21.06 -4.13 19.55
C ALA A 86 20.05 -4.24 18.40
N VAL A 87 20.36 -3.67 17.24
CA VAL A 87 19.51 -3.77 16.04
C VAL A 87 19.36 -5.22 15.58
N LEU A 88 20.43 -6.00 15.54
CA LEU A 88 20.38 -7.43 15.16
C LEU A 88 19.51 -8.27 16.12
N LEU A 89 19.59 -8.02 17.42
CA LEU A 89 18.73 -8.66 18.41
C LEU A 89 17.26 -8.22 18.24
N GLY A 90 17.03 -6.94 17.96
CA GLY A 90 15.70 -6.42 17.66
C GLY A 90 15.07 -7.10 16.43
N ILE A 91 15.80 -7.18 15.31
CA ILE A 91 15.33 -7.85 14.09
C ILE A 91 15.05 -9.33 14.35
N SER A 92 15.93 -10.01 15.10
CA SER A 92 15.69 -11.39 15.53
C SER A 92 14.36 -11.50 16.30
N GLY A 93 14.10 -10.58 17.23
CA GLY A 93 12.85 -10.48 17.96
C GLY A 93 11.63 -10.43 17.04
N MET A 94 11.66 -9.59 16.00
CA MET A 94 10.57 -9.48 15.02
C MET A 94 10.30 -10.77 14.25
N ILE A 95 11.36 -11.45 13.80
CA ILE A 95 11.25 -12.67 13.00
C ILE A 95 10.51 -13.76 13.80
N PHE A 96 10.84 -13.90 15.09
CA PHE A 96 10.22 -14.92 15.93
C PHE A 96 8.86 -14.52 16.49
N SER A 97 8.60 -13.24 16.72
CA SER A 97 7.32 -12.80 17.29
C SER A 97 6.16 -12.88 16.29
N GLY A 98 6.44 -12.73 14.98
CA GLY A 98 5.41 -12.71 13.93
C GLY A 98 4.50 -13.95 13.92
N PRO A 99 5.02 -15.18 13.80
CA PRO A 99 4.21 -16.40 13.82
C PRO A 99 3.41 -16.60 15.12
N ILE A 100 3.97 -16.20 16.26
CA ILE A 100 3.33 -16.38 17.57
C ILE A 100 2.16 -15.40 17.72
N THR A 101 2.39 -14.12 17.45
CA THR A 101 1.36 -13.07 17.56
C THR A 101 0.25 -13.26 16.53
N SER A 102 0.59 -13.60 15.29
CA SER A 102 -0.42 -13.86 14.26
C SER A 102 -1.31 -15.06 14.61
N SER A 103 -0.74 -16.19 15.04
CA SER A 103 -1.53 -17.39 15.37
C SER A 103 -2.42 -17.20 16.60
N THR A 104 -1.92 -16.55 17.65
CA THR A 104 -2.68 -16.30 18.89
C THR A 104 -3.87 -15.38 18.65
N VAL A 105 -3.65 -14.23 18.02
CA VAL A 105 -4.71 -13.28 17.68
C VAL A 105 -5.68 -13.88 16.67
N TYR A 106 -5.17 -14.66 15.71
CA TYR A 106 -6.01 -15.34 14.73
C TYR A 106 -6.96 -16.34 15.37
N ASN A 107 -6.45 -17.24 16.22
CA ASN A 107 -7.28 -18.23 16.91
C ASN A 107 -8.35 -17.56 17.79
N TRP A 108 -7.99 -16.44 18.44
CA TRP A 108 -8.94 -15.64 19.21
C TRP A 108 -10.04 -14.98 18.35
N GLN A 109 -9.68 -14.45 17.17
CA GLN A 109 -10.69 -13.94 16.23
C GLN A 109 -11.54 -15.08 15.62
N LEU A 110 -10.93 -16.23 15.38
CA LEU A 110 -11.57 -17.39 14.79
C LEU A 110 -12.66 -17.98 15.72
N SER A 111 -12.41 -18.01 17.05
CA SER A 111 -13.43 -18.41 18.02
C SER A 111 -14.63 -17.46 18.03
N GLY A 112 -14.41 -16.14 17.90
CA GLY A 112 -15.52 -15.17 17.81
C GLY A 112 -16.32 -15.28 16.50
N LEU A 113 -15.65 -15.62 15.38
CA LEU A 113 -16.31 -15.85 14.10
C LEU A 113 -17.21 -17.09 14.11
N GLN A 114 -16.83 -18.15 14.84
CA GLN A 114 -17.61 -19.37 14.93
C GLN A 114 -19.01 -19.13 15.48
N GLU A 115 -19.15 -18.20 16.44
CA GLU A 115 -20.42 -17.82 17.05
C GLU A 115 -21.23 -16.86 16.16
N THR A 116 -20.55 -15.96 15.46
CA THR A 116 -21.21 -14.88 14.70
C THR A 116 -21.62 -15.33 13.29
N ASN A 117 -20.73 -16.00 12.56
CA ASN A 117 -20.92 -16.32 11.16
C ASN A 117 -20.17 -17.61 10.75
N PRO A 118 -20.87 -18.76 10.70
CA PRO A 118 -20.24 -20.05 10.42
C PRO A 118 -19.61 -20.12 9.01
N ARG A 119 -20.13 -19.36 8.04
CA ARG A 119 -19.57 -19.32 6.67
C ARG A 119 -18.20 -18.67 6.65
N CYS A 120 -18.05 -17.53 7.34
CA CYS A 120 -16.76 -16.86 7.49
C CYS A 120 -15.75 -17.77 8.22
N TYR A 121 -16.21 -18.50 9.23
CA TYR A 121 -15.37 -19.44 9.97
C TYR A 121 -14.83 -20.58 9.10
N GLU A 122 -15.66 -21.19 8.25
CA GLU A 122 -15.21 -22.25 7.33
C GLU A 122 -14.08 -21.78 6.42
N VAL A 123 -14.21 -20.57 5.87
CA VAL A 123 -13.23 -20.00 4.95
C VAL A 123 -11.96 -19.63 5.68
N ALA A 124 -12.08 -18.94 6.82
CA ALA A 124 -10.94 -18.62 7.67
C ALA A 124 -10.19 -19.89 8.10
N LYS A 125 -10.88 -20.97 8.49
CA LYS A 125 -10.21 -22.22 8.90
C LYS A 125 -9.31 -22.82 7.81
N ILE A 126 -9.64 -22.63 6.53
CA ILE A 126 -8.82 -23.08 5.40
C ILE A 126 -7.57 -22.20 5.24
N LEU A 127 -7.68 -20.91 5.57
CA LEU A 127 -6.63 -19.91 5.44
C LEU A 127 -5.64 -19.93 6.61
N LYS A 128 -4.34 -19.84 6.30
CA LYS A 128 -3.28 -19.77 7.31
C LYS A 128 -3.13 -18.34 7.85
N PRO A 129 -2.83 -18.16 9.15
CA PRO A 129 -2.60 -16.83 9.74
C PRO A 129 -1.36 -16.11 9.18
N SER A 130 -0.38 -16.85 8.67
CA SER A 130 0.89 -16.31 8.14
C SER A 130 0.74 -15.42 6.91
N GLU A 131 -0.41 -15.48 6.22
CA GLU A 131 -0.70 -14.70 5.01
C GLU A 131 -1.75 -13.59 5.26
N SER A 132 -1.93 -13.16 6.51
CA SER A 132 -2.99 -12.21 6.89
C SER A 132 -3.04 -10.94 6.02
N VAL A 133 -1.90 -10.36 5.66
CA VAL A 133 -1.82 -9.15 4.82
C VAL A 133 -2.43 -9.39 3.43
N LYS A 134 -2.11 -10.54 2.83
CA LYS A 134 -2.60 -10.91 1.50
C LYS A 134 -4.10 -11.13 1.52
N TRP A 135 -4.61 -11.83 2.54
CA TRP A 135 -6.04 -12.07 2.69
C TRP A 135 -6.81 -10.80 3.04
N MET A 136 -6.24 -9.93 3.87
CA MET A 136 -6.79 -8.59 4.13
C MET A 136 -6.98 -7.82 2.83
N LEU A 137 -5.96 -7.78 1.98
CA LEU A 137 -6.01 -7.06 0.71
C LEU A 137 -6.99 -7.71 -0.26
N TYR A 138 -6.99 -9.04 -0.35
CA TYR A 138 -7.93 -9.80 -1.17
C TYR A 138 -9.39 -9.47 -0.81
N TYR A 139 -9.74 -9.52 0.47
CA TYR A 139 -11.11 -9.22 0.91
C TYR A 139 -11.46 -7.75 0.79
N GLN A 140 -10.48 -6.85 0.92
CA GLN A 140 -10.65 -5.44 0.64
C GLN A 140 -10.99 -5.17 -0.83
N MET A 141 -10.39 -5.90 -1.78
CA MET A 141 -10.66 -5.72 -3.21
C MET A 141 -11.96 -6.41 -3.65
N SER A 142 -12.17 -7.64 -3.19
CA SER A 142 -13.33 -8.46 -3.59
C SER A 142 -14.67 -8.01 -3.01
N LYS A 143 -14.68 -7.25 -1.90
CA LYS A 143 -15.92 -6.65 -1.40
C LYS A 143 -16.45 -5.55 -2.34
N ASP A 144 -15.55 -4.82 -3.00
CA ASP A 144 -15.90 -3.68 -3.86
C ASP A 144 -16.12 -4.16 -5.30
N ASN A 145 -15.28 -5.08 -5.77
CA ASN A 145 -15.28 -5.57 -7.16
C ASN A 145 -15.41 -7.10 -7.21
N PRO A 146 -16.56 -7.68 -7.61
CA PRO A 146 -16.74 -9.13 -7.69
C PRO A 146 -15.83 -9.80 -8.75
N ASN A 147 -15.37 -9.04 -9.75
CA ASN A 147 -14.42 -9.54 -10.75
C ASN A 147 -13.02 -9.84 -10.17
N THR A 148 -12.72 -9.33 -8.97
CA THR A 148 -11.46 -9.61 -8.28
C THR A 148 -11.52 -10.87 -7.41
N ILE A 149 -12.69 -11.51 -7.32
CA ILE A 149 -12.84 -12.82 -6.69
C ILE A 149 -11.96 -13.83 -7.44
N MET A 150 -11.31 -14.72 -6.68
CA MET A 150 -10.44 -15.74 -7.23
C MET A 150 -11.20 -16.57 -8.28
N LYS A 151 -10.60 -16.73 -9.46
CA LYS A 151 -11.15 -17.57 -10.52
C LYS A 151 -11.02 -19.06 -10.17
N ASP A 152 -11.86 -19.88 -10.78
CA ASP A 152 -11.83 -21.33 -10.55
C ASP A 152 -10.41 -21.87 -10.84
N PRO A 153 -9.74 -22.50 -9.85
CA PRO A 153 -8.42 -23.09 -10.05
C PRO A 153 -8.41 -24.23 -11.08
N ARG A 154 -9.57 -24.75 -11.48
CA ARG A 154 -9.67 -25.75 -12.56
C ARG A 154 -9.74 -25.12 -13.94
N SER A 155 -10.00 -23.82 -14.04
CA SER A 155 -10.11 -23.14 -15.33
C SER A 155 -8.76 -22.95 -16.03
N LYS A 156 -8.78 -22.94 -17.37
CA LYS A 156 -7.61 -22.62 -18.20
C LYS A 156 -7.06 -21.23 -17.89
N GLU A 157 -7.93 -20.26 -17.58
CA GLU A 157 -7.51 -18.92 -17.18
C GLU A 157 -6.64 -18.94 -15.92
N ALA A 158 -6.97 -19.79 -14.94
CA ALA A 158 -6.16 -19.96 -13.74
C ALA A 158 -4.85 -20.70 -14.01
N GLU A 159 -4.81 -21.59 -15.01
CA GLU A 159 -3.56 -22.19 -15.48
C GLU A 159 -2.65 -21.16 -16.16
N GLU A 160 -3.19 -20.31 -17.02
CA GLU A 160 -2.46 -19.20 -17.63
C GLU A 160 -1.90 -18.25 -16.56
N LEU A 161 -2.69 -17.90 -15.54
CA LEU A 161 -2.23 -17.05 -14.44
C LEU A 161 -1.09 -17.68 -13.64
N ARG A 162 -1.07 -19.02 -13.49
CA ARG A 162 0.02 -19.75 -12.81
C ARG A 162 1.28 -19.84 -13.66
N ASN A 163 1.14 -19.97 -14.98
CA ASN A 163 2.27 -20.04 -15.91
C ASN A 163 2.87 -18.66 -16.22
N LYS A 164 2.15 -17.56 -15.94
CA LYS A 164 2.68 -16.20 -16.09
C LYS A 164 3.80 -15.94 -15.09
N SER A 165 4.94 -15.45 -15.60
CA SER A 165 6.05 -15.04 -14.76
C SER A 165 5.62 -13.92 -13.81
N PRO A 166 6.10 -13.88 -12.55
CA PRO A 166 5.81 -12.79 -11.63
C PRO A 166 6.22 -11.42 -12.19
N LEU A 167 7.16 -11.36 -13.14
CA LEU A 167 7.56 -10.13 -13.84
C LEU A 167 6.54 -9.67 -14.91
N GLN A 168 5.75 -10.60 -15.46
CA GLN A 168 4.75 -10.30 -16.49
C GLN A 168 3.43 -9.82 -15.88
N ASN A 169 3.09 -10.32 -14.69
CA ASN A 169 1.98 -9.80 -13.91
C ASN A 169 2.41 -8.48 -13.25
N ARG A 170 2.41 -7.37 -14.01
CA ARG A 170 2.69 -6.01 -13.49
C ARG A 170 1.77 -5.60 -12.33
N ASP A 171 0.74 -6.38 -12.03
CA ASP A 171 -0.24 -6.07 -11.01
C ASP A 171 -0.64 -7.27 -10.15
N VAL A 172 0.34 -7.97 -9.55
CA VAL A 172 0.08 -9.09 -8.61
C VAL A 172 -0.76 -8.66 -7.41
N MET A 173 -0.68 -7.39 -7.01
CA MET A 173 -1.33 -6.85 -5.82
C MET A 173 -2.55 -5.99 -6.12
N GLY A 174 -3.01 -5.93 -7.38
CA GLY A 174 -4.15 -5.11 -7.78
C GLY A 174 -3.95 -3.58 -7.60
N LEU A 175 -2.72 -3.14 -7.40
CA LEU A 175 -2.32 -1.72 -7.28
C LEU A 175 -2.70 -0.91 -8.51
N HIS A 176 -2.75 -1.53 -9.69
CA HIS A 176 -3.08 -0.90 -10.97
C HIS A 176 -4.47 -1.29 -11.51
N THR A 177 -5.24 -2.09 -10.78
CA THR A 177 -6.59 -2.56 -11.15
C THR A 177 -7.66 -2.19 -10.12
N GLY A 178 -7.34 -1.33 -9.14
CA GLY A 178 -8.33 -0.82 -8.19
C GLY A 178 -9.42 0.04 -8.84
N PRO A 179 -10.50 0.37 -8.11
CA PRO A 179 -11.65 1.12 -8.62
C PRO A 179 -11.26 2.43 -9.33
N ARG A 180 -10.25 3.14 -8.80
CA ARG A 180 -9.72 4.37 -9.43
C ARG A 180 -9.03 4.09 -10.77
N ALA A 181 -8.30 2.99 -10.87
CA ALA A 181 -7.64 2.61 -12.11
C ALA A 181 -8.64 2.11 -13.16
N GLU A 182 -9.71 1.43 -12.74
CA GLU A 182 -10.82 1.07 -13.62
C GLU A 182 -11.61 2.29 -14.10
N ILE A 183 -11.88 3.27 -13.23
CA ILE A 183 -12.48 4.56 -13.63
C ILE A 183 -11.56 5.26 -14.65
N ALA A 184 -10.26 5.35 -14.38
CA ALA A 184 -9.31 5.95 -15.30
C ALA A 184 -9.20 5.19 -16.63
N LYS A 185 -9.28 3.86 -16.61
CA LYS A 185 -9.30 3.01 -17.81
C LYS A 185 -10.58 3.23 -18.60
N ASN A 186 -11.74 3.26 -17.94
CA ASN A 186 -13.02 3.53 -18.57
C ASN A 186 -13.08 4.95 -19.16
N GLU A 187 -12.50 5.94 -18.49
CA GLU A 187 -12.34 7.28 -19.03
C GLU A 187 -11.43 7.32 -20.27
N ARG A 188 -10.33 6.56 -20.27
CA ARG A 188 -9.47 6.42 -21.46
C ARG A 188 -10.21 5.76 -22.61
N LEU A 189 -10.92 4.67 -22.37
CA LEU A 189 -11.73 3.99 -23.38
C LEU A 189 -12.82 4.90 -23.93
N LYS A 190 -13.50 5.68 -23.07
CA LYS A 190 -14.47 6.70 -23.50
C LYS A 190 -13.82 7.80 -24.34
N LYS A 191 -12.63 8.27 -23.95
CA LYS A 191 -11.87 9.28 -24.73
C LYS A 191 -11.40 8.73 -26.08
N GLU A 192 -10.99 7.47 -26.13
CA GLU A 192 -10.61 6.79 -27.37
C GLU A 192 -11.80 6.59 -28.30
N GLN A 193 -12.97 6.19 -27.77
CA GLN A 193 -14.22 6.13 -28.52
C GLN A 193 -14.68 7.51 -29.02
N ALA A 194 -14.50 8.56 -28.22
CA ALA A 194 -14.82 9.93 -28.64
C ALA A 194 -13.85 10.49 -29.70
N LYS A 195 -12.61 9.98 -29.75
CA LYS A 195 -11.59 10.40 -30.73
C LYS A 195 -11.69 9.64 -32.05
N ASN A 196 -12.46 8.57 -32.10
CA ASN A 196 -12.73 7.79 -33.30
C ASN A 196 -14.24 7.56 -33.44
N PRO A 197 -15.04 8.59 -33.76
CA PRO A 197 -16.43 8.38 -34.13
C PRO A 197 -16.43 7.50 -35.37
N GLN A 198 -16.92 6.27 -35.24
CA GLN A 198 -17.23 5.44 -36.39
C GLN A 198 -18.06 6.27 -37.37
N PRO A 199 -17.68 6.38 -38.65
CA PRO A 199 -18.52 7.01 -39.65
C PRO A 199 -19.78 6.17 -39.76
N THR A 200 -20.87 6.71 -39.24
CA THR A 200 -22.21 6.26 -39.64
C THR A 200 -22.30 6.60 -41.12
N THR A 201 -22.42 5.58 -41.95
CA THR A 201 -22.65 5.73 -43.38
C THR A 201 -23.91 6.57 -43.62
N PRO A 202 -23.85 7.62 -44.46
CA PRO A 202 -24.88 7.78 -45.47
C PRO A 202 -24.25 7.56 -46.84
N GLN A 203 -24.99 6.85 -47.67
CA GLN A 203 -24.74 6.79 -49.10
C GLN A 203 -24.66 8.19 -49.70
N THR A 204 -23.88 8.29 -50.78
CA THR A 204 -24.10 9.14 -51.96
C THR A 204 -23.13 10.32 -52.15
N GLU A 205 -22.52 10.28 -53.35
CA GLU A 205 -21.95 11.36 -54.17
C GLU A 205 -20.50 11.83 -53.98
N PHE A 206 -19.68 11.25 -54.87
CA PHE A 206 -18.61 11.87 -55.67
C PHE A 206 -18.49 13.40 -55.58
N SER A 207 -17.37 13.86 -55.03
CA SER A 207 -16.65 15.04 -55.56
C SER A 207 -15.16 14.92 -55.23
N GLU A 208 -14.35 14.79 -56.28
CA GLU A 208 -12.88 14.85 -56.24
C GLU A 208 -12.46 16.32 -56.08
N ASP A 209 -11.78 16.65 -54.98
CA ASP A 209 -10.99 17.88 -54.84
C ASP A 209 -9.49 17.52 -54.87
N PRO A 210 -8.74 17.85 -55.94
CA PRO A 210 -7.36 17.44 -56.12
C PRO A 210 -6.31 18.40 -55.52
N PHE A 211 -6.65 19.38 -54.67
CA PHE A 211 -5.66 20.34 -54.13
C PHE A 211 -5.78 20.74 -52.63
N GLY A 212 -6.36 19.90 -51.78
CA GLY A 212 -6.42 20.15 -50.33
C GLY A 212 -5.23 19.60 -49.52
N GLU A 213 -4.08 20.27 -49.53
CA GLU A 213 -3.03 20.04 -48.51
C GLU A 213 -3.38 20.75 -47.19
N GLU A 214 -3.90 20.02 -46.21
CA GLU A 214 -3.79 20.42 -44.80
C GLU A 214 -3.06 19.33 -44.01
N LYS A 215 -1.76 19.55 -43.83
CA LYS A 215 -0.89 18.82 -42.91
C LYS A 215 -1.41 19.01 -41.49
N GLN A 216 -2.15 18.04 -40.98
CA GLN A 216 -2.24 17.82 -39.54
C GLN A 216 -0.83 17.54 -39.03
N SER A 217 -0.29 18.50 -38.28
CA SER A 217 0.99 18.39 -37.59
C SER A 217 1.01 17.09 -36.77
N GLU A 218 1.91 16.19 -37.14
CA GLU A 218 2.34 15.07 -36.32
C GLU A 218 2.65 15.59 -34.91
N SER A 219 1.80 15.27 -33.94
CA SER A 219 2.19 15.41 -32.54
C SER A 219 3.29 14.39 -32.30
N VAL A 220 4.53 14.82 -32.46
CA VAL A 220 5.73 14.09 -32.05
C VAL A 220 5.43 13.46 -30.69
N ALA A 221 5.62 12.15 -30.57
CA ALA A 221 5.40 11.40 -29.34
C ALA A 221 6.35 11.91 -28.25
N THR A 222 5.99 13.01 -27.59
CA THR A 222 6.73 13.57 -26.47
C THR A 222 6.65 12.57 -25.33
N SER A 223 7.81 12.22 -24.78
CA SER A 223 7.94 11.35 -23.62
C SER A 223 6.99 11.80 -22.50
N SER A 224 6.48 10.84 -21.71
CA SER A 224 5.64 11.13 -20.53
C SER A 224 6.28 12.16 -19.59
N TRP A 225 7.61 12.24 -19.56
CA TRP A 225 8.37 13.23 -18.79
C TRP A 225 8.34 14.64 -19.39
N ASP A 226 8.27 14.77 -20.73
CA ASP A 226 8.11 16.08 -21.39
C ASP A 226 6.73 16.67 -21.15
N ARG A 227 5.71 15.81 -21.01
CA ARG A 227 4.35 16.23 -20.67
C ARG A 227 4.25 16.80 -19.25
N ILE A 228 4.99 16.22 -18.30
CA ILE A 228 5.07 16.73 -16.92
C ILE A 228 5.85 18.05 -16.89
N ARG A 229 6.95 18.14 -17.65
CA ARG A 229 7.74 19.38 -17.74
C ARG A 229 6.95 20.52 -18.36
N SER A 230 6.19 20.26 -19.43
CA SER A 230 5.33 21.28 -20.04
C SER A 230 4.15 21.68 -19.16
N GLN A 231 3.53 20.73 -18.44
CA GLN A 231 2.49 21.06 -17.44
C GLN A 231 3.01 21.94 -16.31
N ASN A 232 4.27 21.75 -15.89
CA ASN A 232 4.90 22.57 -14.86
C ASN A 232 5.49 23.88 -15.40
N GLY A 233 5.17 24.27 -16.65
CA GLY A 233 5.64 25.52 -17.26
C GLY A 233 7.14 25.53 -17.56
N ILE A 234 7.81 24.37 -17.54
CA ILE A 234 9.21 24.22 -17.94
C ILE A 234 9.23 23.96 -19.44
N SER A 235 8.94 25.00 -20.22
CA SER A 235 9.11 24.97 -21.67
C SER A 235 10.59 24.74 -21.97
N SER A 236 10.93 23.65 -22.66
CA SER A 236 12.28 23.39 -23.18
C SER A 236 12.59 24.29 -24.39
N GLY A 237 12.33 25.58 -24.24
CA GLY A 237 12.72 26.59 -25.20
C GLY A 237 14.21 26.86 -25.02
N TYR A 238 15.01 26.38 -25.97
CA TYR A 238 16.38 26.85 -26.20
C TYR A 238 16.32 28.33 -26.61
N GLN A 239 16.04 29.23 -25.67
CA GLN A 239 16.24 30.66 -25.85
C GLN A 239 17.51 31.06 -25.12
N SER A 240 18.58 31.03 -25.93
CA SER A 240 19.79 31.82 -25.77
C SER A 240 19.43 33.29 -25.52
N SER A 241 19.48 33.72 -24.26
CA SER A 241 19.99 35.05 -23.87
C SER A 241 19.90 35.22 -22.35
N GLY A 242 21.04 35.05 -21.68
CA GLY A 242 21.45 35.89 -20.55
C GLY A 242 20.61 35.87 -19.27
N GLN A 243 20.58 34.76 -18.53
CA GLN A 243 20.79 34.73 -17.07
C GLN A 243 20.75 33.28 -16.55
N PRO A 244 21.79 32.76 -15.88
CA PRO A 244 21.81 31.41 -15.33
C PRO A 244 21.08 31.38 -13.97
N GLY A 245 19.77 31.55 -13.99
CA GLY A 245 18.92 31.20 -12.85
C GLY A 245 18.73 29.70 -12.80
N SER A 246 19.65 28.99 -12.13
CA SER A 246 19.54 27.55 -11.84
C SER A 246 18.13 27.23 -11.31
N SER A 247 17.49 26.21 -11.88
CA SER A 247 16.15 25.73 -11.50
C SER A 247 16.02 25.47 -9.99
N TRP A 248 17.14 25.27 -9.30
CA TRP A 248 17.23 25.13 -7.84
C TRP A 248 17.01 26.42 -7.06
N ASN A 249 17.30 27.60 -7.63
CA ASN A 249 17.00 28.88 -6.98
C ASN A 249 15.49 29.14 -6.92
N ARG A 250 14.72 28.64 -7.90
CA ARG A 250 13.25 28.76 -7.91
C ARG A 250 12.61 27.89 -6.82
N VAL A 251 13.09 26.67 -6.64
CA VAL A 251 12.64 25.77 -5.55
C VAL A 251 12.94 26.36 -4.16
N ARG A 252 14.06 27.06 -3.99
CA ARG A 252 14.39 27.74 -2.72
C ARG A 252 13.56 29.01 -2.49
N GLN A 253 13.22 29.75 -3.55
CA GLN A 253 12.36 30.91 -3.40
C GLN A 253 10.93 30.50 -3.04
N ASP A 254 10.39 29.45 -3.68
CA ASP A 254 9.04 28.95 -3.37
C ASP A 254 8.92 28.39 -1.94
N SER A 255 9.99 27.81 -1.37
CA SER A 255 9.97 27.32 0.03
C SER A 255 9.88 28.44 1.08
N THR A 256 10.13 29.70 0.71
CA THR A 256 10.16 30.81 1.69
C THR A 256 8.83 31.57 1.77
N THR A 257 7.91 31.35 0.83
CA THR A 257 6.64 32.10 0.74
C THR A 257 5.38 31.25 0.92
N GLN A 258 5.50 29.95 1.19
CA GLN A 258 4.34 29.06 1.34
C GLN A 258 4.10 28.60 2.78
N THR A 259 3.72 29.54 3.64
CA THR A 259 2.94 29.23 4.85
C THR A 259 1.47 29.07 4.45
N GLN A 260 1.13 28.03 3.69
CA GLN A 260 -0.19 27.38 3.68
C GLN A 260 -0.24 26.28 2.60
N ALA A 261 -0.70 25.11 3.03
CA ALA A 261 -1.09 23.94 2.24
C ALA A 261 0.03 23.15 1.53
N ASN A 262 0.67 22.25 2.29
CA ASN A 262 1.36 21.09 1.72
C ASN A 262 0.34 20.09 1.13
N PRO A 263 0.40 19.73 -0.17
CA PRO A 263 -0.50 18.75 -0.77
C PRO A 263 -0.05 17.28 -0.57
N PHE A 264 0.97 17.01 0.25
CA PHE A 264 1.57 15.67 0.41
C PHE A 264 1.30 14.99 1.76
N THR A 265 0.48 15.58 2.64
CA THR A 265 -0.02 14.85 3.80
C THR A 265 -1.26 14.05 3.39
N THR A 266 -1.12 12.73 3.42
CA THR A 266 -2.21 11.76 3.35
C THR A 266 -3.37 12.16 4.26
N ASN A 267 -4.50 12.57 3.67
CA ASN A 267 -5.79 12.85 4.32
C ASN A 267 -6.45 11.56 4.89
N VAL A 268 -5.78 10.85 5.79
CA VAL A 268 -6.31 9.61 6.42
C VAL A 268 -6.83 9.84 7.84
N TYR A 269 -6.76 11.07 8.37
CA TYR A 269 -7.45 11.40 9.61
C TYR A 269 -7.99 12.84 9.55
N LYS A 270 -9.29 12.97 9.30
CA LYS A 270 -10.06 14.12 9.78
C LYS A 270 -10.66 13.68 11.12
N PRO A 271 -10.08 14.05 12.28
CA PRO A 271 -10.82 13.94 13.51
C PRO A 271 -12.07 14.83 13.39
N ASN A 272 -13.21 14.31 13.84
CA ASN A 272 -14.45 15.08 13.88
C ASN A 272 -14.21 16.37 14.66
N GLN A 273 -14.59 17.47 14.04
CA GLN A 273 -14.40 18.83 14.51
C GLN A 273 -15.58 19.13 15.45
N ASP A 274 -15.53 18.65 16.69
CA ASP A 274 -16.55 18.96 17.70
C ASP A 274 -16.00 19.12 19.13
N ASP A 275 -14.67 19.23 19.32
CA ASP A 275 -14.06 19.56 20.61
C ASP A 275 -12.96 20.62 20.41
N GLY A 276 -13.39 21.87 20.23
CA GLY A 276 -12.52 23.02 19.96
C GLY A 276 -11.63 23.44 21.14
N ASP A 277 -11.93 23.01 22.37
CA ASP A 277 -11.30 23.55 23.57
C ASP A 277 -10.15 22.68 24.13
N GLN A 278 -9.92 21.46 23.61
CA GLN A 278 -8.86 20.57 24.13
C GLN A 278 -7.56 20.57 23.31
N ILE A 279 -7.50 21.32 22.22
CA ILE A 279 -6.30 21.36 21.37
C ILE A 279 -5.30 22.43 21.85
N GLU A 280 -5.76 23.56 22.40
CA GLU A 280 -4.88 24.58 22.97
C GLU A 280 -4.11 24.06 24.21
N GLU A 281 -4.77 23.34 25.12
CA GLU A 281 -4.10 22.77 26.31
C GLU A 281 -2.93 21.84 25.99
N LYS A 282 -3.02 21.05 24.90
CA LYS A 282 -1.93 20.15 24.50
C LYS A 282 -0.77 20.86 23.84
N GLN A 283 -1.00 22.04 23.29
CA GLN A 283 0.04 22.84 22.66
C GLN A 283 0.84 23.61 23.72
N ASP A 284 0.16 24.16 24.73
CA ASP A 284 0.80 24.82 25.87
C ASP A 284 1.64 23.84 26.72
N GLU A 285 1.17 22.60 26.91
CA GLU A 285 1.94 21.56 27.62
C GLU A 285 3.21 21.16 26.88
N PHE A 286 3.15 21.12 25.54
CA PHE A 286 4.31 20.84 24.69
C PHE A 286 5.32 21.99 24.72
N ASP A 287 4.85 23.24 24.65
CA ASP A 287 5.71 24.42 24.72
C ASP A 287 6.38 24.55 26.11
N GLN A 288 5.67 24.23 27.20
CA GLN A 288 6.28 24.15 28.54
C GLN A 288 7.36 23.07 28.64
N LEU A 289 7.16 21.91 28.03
CA LEU A 289 8.18 20.86 27.98
C LEU A 289 9.43 21.30 27.20
N LEU A 290 9.24 22.06 26.12
CA LEU A 290 10.32 22.59 25.29
C LEU A 290 11.10 23.70 26.01
N GLU A 291 10.42 24.58 26.74
CA GLU A 291 11.06 25.61 27.56
C GLU A 291 11.85 24.99 28.73
N LYS A 292 11.29 23.94 29.35
CA LYS A 292 11.97 23.20 30.41
C LYS A 292 13.26 22.51 29.91
N GLU A 293 13.28 22.03 28.67
CA GLU A 293 14.49 21.47 28.08
C GLU A 293 15.51 22.57 27.71
N ARG A 294 15.05 23.75 27.26
CA ARG A 294 15.94 24.88 26.95
C ARG A 294 16.65 25.45 28.19
N HIS A 295 15.98 25.50 29.34
CA HIS A 295 16.58 26.04 30.58
C HIS A 295 17.38 25.03 31.42
N PHE A 296 17.42 23.75 31.03
CA PHE A 296 18.13 22.71 31.79
C PHE A 296 19.67 22.90 31.84
N GLY A 297 20.23 23.89 31.14
CA GLY A 297 21.65 24.23 31.15
C GLY A 297 22.06 25.42 32.03
N GLU A 298 21.13 26.24 32.53
CA GLU A 298 21.49 27.49 33.22
C GLU A 298 21.53 27.35 34.76
N ASP A 299 20.77 26.42 35.33
CA ASP A 299 20.60 26.29 36.79
C ASP A 299 21.76 25.58 37.52
N GLU A 300 22.67 24.88 36.81
CA GLU A 300 23.80 24.21 37.48
C GLU A 300 24.95 25.16 37.85
N THR A 301 25.02 26.35 37.26
CA THR A 301 26.13 27.30 37.52
C THR A 301 25.94 28.17 38.77
N SER A 302 24.73 28.17 39.37
CA SER A 302 24.41 29.06 40.51
C SER A 302 24.62 28.43 41.89
N LYS A 303 24.94 27.12 41.99
CA LYS A 303 25.14 26.43 43.27
C LYS A 303 26.59 26.26 43.71
N GLU A 304 27.56 26.70 42.90
CA GLU A 304 28.99 26.45 43.17
C GLU A 304 29.75 27.65 43.78
N LYS A 305 29.04 28.68 44.29
CA LYS A 305 29.67 29.94 44.78
C LYS A 305 29.38 30.31 46.24
N THR A 306 29.08 29.33 47.08
CA THR A 306 29.02 29.51 48.53
C THR A 306 29.73 28.37 49.24
N TRP A 307 31.07 28.44 49.29
CA TRP A 307 31.93 27.96 50.37
C TRP A 307 33.24 28.76 50.34
#